data_AF-A0ABD5IY07-F1
#
_entry.id   AF-A0ABD5IY07-F1
#
_cell.length_a   1.000
_cell.length_b   1.000
_cell.length_c   1.000
_cell.angle_alpha   90.00
_cell.angle_beta   90.00
_cell.angle_gamma   90.00
#
_symmetry.space_group_name_H-M   'P 1'
#
loop_
_entity.id
_entity.type
_entity.pdbx_description
1 polymer ?
#
loop_
_entity_poly.entity_id
_entity_poly.type
_entity_poly.pdbx_seq_one_letter_code
_entity_poly.pdbx_strand_id
1 'polypeptide(L)'
;MKFYIASSFANKEVVRLCARRLIVNGFTQTYDWTKNERPTAIEQLSQIGQKEVREVMAADFFIMLLPAGKGSHVELGIALASGKRVYMYSTDEDIYHSETTATFYHLPEVKKLVGAFDCFWERLIFHEETNEGGAF
;
A
#
# COMPACT_ATOMS: atom_id res chain seq x y z
N MET A 1 -2.31 14.96 2.69
CA MET A 1 -1.31 13.90 2.94
C MET A 1 -1.03 13.14 1.65
N LYS A 2 0.20 12.66 1.50
CA LYS A 2 0.71 11.88 0.38
C LYS A 2 0.60 10.39 0.66
N PHE A 3 0.30 9.59 -0.36
CA PHE A 3 0.16 8.14 -0.20
C PHE A 3 0.84 7.36 -1.32
N TYR A 4 1.24 6.13 -0.98
CA TYR A 4 1.71 5.12 -1.93
C TYR A 4 0.83 3.87 -1.84
N ILE A 5 0.48 3.26 -2.98
CA ILE A 5 -0.25 1.99 -3.02
C ILE A 5 0.63 0.93 -3.66
N ALA A 6 1.00 -0.08 -2.89
CA ALA A 6 1.65 -1.29 -3.37
C ALA A 6 0.63 -2.39 -3.62
N SER A 7 0.77 -3.09 -4.76
CA SER A 7 0.00 -4.31 -5.03
C SER A 7 0.64 -5.09 -6.19
N SER A 8 -0.03 -6.14 -6.64
CA SER A 8 0.38 -6.92 -7.82
C SER A 8 -0.15 -6.29 -9.13
N PHE A 9 0.51 -6.58 -10.25
CA PHE A 9 0.04 -6.20 -11.59
C PHE A 9 -1.38 -6.70 -11.90
N ALA A 10 -1.83 -7.79 -11.26
CA ALA A 10 -3.19 -8.30 -11.41
C ALA A 10 -4.25 -7.34 -10.82
N ASN A 11 -3.86 -6.50 -9.86
CA ASN A 11 -4.74 -5.60 -9.12
C ASN A 11 -4.73 -4.15 -9.65
N LYS A 12 -4.22 -3.89 -10.86
CA LYS A 12 -4.12 -2.51 -11.40
C LYS A 12 -5.43 -1.73 -11.35
N GLU A 13 -6.55 -2.35 -11.70
CA GLU A 13 -7.86 -1.67 -11.69
C GLU A 13 -8.33 -1.33 -10.26
N VAL A 14 -8.08 -2.24 -9.32
CA VAL A 14 -8.38 -2.06 -7.90
C VAL A 14 -7.55 -0.91 -7.32
N VAL A 15 -6.25 -0.88 -7.65
CA VAL A 15 -5.32 0.21 -7.26
C VAL A 15 -5.79 1.56 -7.83
N ARG A 16 -6.19 1.61 -9.10
CA ARG A 16 -6.70 2.84 -9.74
C ARG A 16 -8.00 3.31 -9.09
N LEU A 17 -8.91 2.39 -8.76
CA LEU A 17 -10.16 2.71 -8.07
C LEU A 17 -9.89 3.30 -6.67
N CYS A 18 -9.01 2.65 -5.90
CA CYS A 18 -8.52 3.15 -4.63
C CYS A 18 -7.91 4.55 -4.76
N ALA A 19 -6.96 4.73 -5.66
CA ALA A 19 -6.27 5.99 -5.87
C ALA A 19 -7.24 7.12 -6.20
N ARG A 20 -8.22 6.88 -7.10
CA ARG A 20 -9.25 7.87 -7.43
C ARG A 20 -10.07 8.28 -6.22
N ARG A 21 -10.49 7.34 -5.38
CA ARG A 21 -11.25 7.65 -4.15
C ARG A 21 -10.44 8.52 -3.20
N LEU A 22 -9.17 8.19 -2.97
CA LEU A 22 -8.29 8.99 -2.12
C LEU A 22 -8.05 10.39 -2.72
N ILE A 23 -7.80 10.49 -4.03
CA ILE A 23 -7.56 11.78 -4.70
C ILE A 23 -8.78 12.71 -4.59
N VAL A 24 -10.00 12.18 -4.77
CA VAL A 24 -11.24 12.97 -4.61
C VAL A 24 -11.42 13.49 -3.17
N ASN A 25 -10.87 12.79 -2.18
CA ASN A 25 -10.86 13.22 -0.77
C ASN A 25 -9.61 14.07 -0.41
N GLY A 26 -8.93 14.67 -1.40
CA GLY A 26 -7.85 15.63 -1.16
C GLY A 26 -6.47 15.03 -0.86
N PHE A 27 -6.32 13.72 -0.96
CA PHE A 27 -5.03 13.05 -0.83
C PHE A 27 -4.22 13.11 -2.14
N THR A 28 -2.89 13.01 -2.05
CA THR A 28 -1.99 13.06 -3.21
C THR A 28 -1.25 11.74 -3.38
N GLN A 29 -1.39 11.09 -4.53
CA GLN A 29 -0.61 9.89 -4.84
C GLN A 29 0.84 10.30 -5.17
N THR A 30 1.84 9.68 -4.54
CA THR A 30 3.26 9.93 -4.87
C THR A 30 3.62 9.33 -6.22
N TYR A 31 3.18 8.10 -6.46
CA TYR A 31 3.45 7.41 -7.72
C TYR A 31 2.33 6.47 -8.16
N ASP A 32 1.96 6.60 -9.43
CA ASP A 32 1.04 5.71 -10.11
C ASP A 32 1.80 4.73 -11.01
N TRP A 33 2.32 3.66 -10.40
CA TRP A 33 2.99 2.57 -11.12
C TRP A 33 2.04 1.82 -12.06
N THR A 34 0.72 1.96 -11.93
CA THR A 34 -0.23 1.26 -12.80
C THR A 34 -0.14 1.74 -14.26
N LYS A 35 0.43 2.92 -14.48
CA LYS A 35 0.74 3.48 -15.80
C LYS A 35 1.96 2.85 -16.46
N ASN A 36 2.76 2.09 -15.72
CA ASN A 36 3.95 1.46 -16.28
C ASN A 36 3.58 0.22 -17.12
N GLU A 37 4.28 0.08 -18.22
CA GLU A 37 4.41 -1.18 -18.93
C GLU A 37 5.35 -2.12 -18.17
N ARG A 38 5.28 -3.43 -18.46
CA ARG A 38 6.21 -4.37 -17.85
C ARG A 38 7.61 -4.11 -18.41
N PRO A 39 8.62 -3.84 -17.57
CA PRO A 39 9.97 -3.61 -18.05
C PRO A 39 10.54 -4.88 -18.68
N THR A 40 11.29 -4.71 -19.78
CA THR A 40 11.92 -5.82 -20.53
C THR A 40 13.45 -5.77 -20.47
N ALA A 41 14.02 -4.72 -19.87
CA ALA A 41 15.47 -4.52 -19.73
C ALA A 41 15.87 -4.25 -18.27
N ILE A 42 17.11 -4.61 -17.91
CA ILE A 42 17.67 -4.45 -16.56
C ILE A 42 17.76 -2.97 -16.16
N GLU A 43 18.10 -2.10 -17.10
CA GLU A 43 18.21 -0.66 -16.87
C GLU A 43 16.84 -0.07 -16.51
N GLN A 44 15.78 -0.51 -17.19
CA GLN A 44 14.40 -0.11 -16.87
C GLN A 44 13.99 -0.60 -15.48
N LEU A 45 14.30 -1.86 -15.13
CA LEU A 45 14.06 -2.41 -13.80
C LEU A 45 14.76 -1.57 -12.72
N SER A 46 16.02 -1.20 -12.94
CA SER A 46 16.79 -0.36 -12.00
C SER A 46 16.18 1.03 -11.84
N GLN A 47 15.80 1.68 -12.94
CA GLN A 47 15.17 3.00 -12.92
C GLN A 47 13.81 2.99 -12.21
N ILE A 48 12.99 1.96 -12.46
CA ILE A 48 11.70 1.77 -11.80
C ILE A 48 11.93 1.55 -10.29
N GLY A 49 12.84 0.65 -9.90
CA GLY A 49 13.13 0.39 -8.50
C GLY A 49 13.64 1.64 -7.75
N GLN A 50 14.53 2.43 -8.35
CA GLN A 50 14.98 3.70 -7.77
C GLN A 50 13.82 4.69 -7.58
N LYS A 51 12.89 4.72 -8.53
CA LYS A 51 11.70 5.55 -8.44
C LYS A 51 10.76 5.06 -7.34
N GLU A 52 10.44 3.77 -7.29
CA GLU A 52 9.60 3.17 -6.26
C GLU A 52 10.14 3.45 -4.85
N VAL A 53 11.44 3.27 -4.62
CA VAL A 53 12.09 3.65 -3.35
C VAL A 53 11.82 5.12 -3.00
N ARG A 54 12.11 6.06 -3.90
CA ARG A 54 11.90 7.49 -3.63
C ARG A 54 10.44 7.83 -3.34
N GLU A 55 9.51 7.22 -4.06
CA GLU A 55 8.08 7.55 -3.97
C GLU A 55 7.40 6.91 -2.76
N VAL A 56 7.89 5.75 -2.29
CA VAL A 56 7.53 5.18 -0.97
C VAL A 56 8.05 6.09 0.15
N MET A 57 9.31 6.54 0.06
CA MET A 57 9.90 7.44 1.05
C MET A 57 9.19 8.80 1.12
N ALA A 58 8.68 9.30 -0.01
CA ALA A 58 7.99 10.58 -0.10
C ALA A 58 6.53 10.55 0.38
N ALA A 59 5.96 9.37 0.64
CA ALA A 59 4.59 9.22 1.11
C ALA A 59 4.50 9.49 2.63
N ASP A 60 3.34 9.98 3.09
CA ASP A 60 3.02 10.11 4.51
C ASP A 60 2.51 8.77 5.07
N PHE A 61 1.78 8.01 4.26
CA PHE A 61 1.31 6.66 4.58
C PHE A 61 1.38 5.72 3.37
N PHE A 62 1.39 4.42 3.67
CA PHE A 62 1.55 3.34 2.71
C PHE A 62 0.35 2.39 2.78
N ILE A 63 -0.14 1.99 1.61
CA ILE A 63 -1.24 1.02 1.48
C ILE A 63 -0.72 -0.20 0.73
N MET A 64 -0.93 -1.40 1.27
CA MET A 64 -0.76 -2.65 0.55
C MET A 64 -2.12 -3.29 0.26
N LEU A 65 -2.41 -3.56 -1.02
CA LEU A 65 -3.59 -4.31 -1.42
C LEU A 65 -3.19 -5.75 -1.75
N LEU A 66 -3.72 -6.73 -1.02
CA LEU A 66 -3.50 -8.14 -1.27
C LEU A 66 -4.48 -8.67 -2.35
N PRO A 67 -4.07 -9.70 -3.14
CA PRO A 67 -2.74 -10.32 -3.17
C PRO A 67 -1.68 -9.40 -3.80
N ALA A 68 -0.52 -9.28 -3.15
CA ALA A 68 0.56 -8.38 -3.55
C ALA A 68 1.76 -9.13 -4.17
N GLY A 69 2.57 -8.42 -4.96
CA GLY A 69 3.74 -9.00 -5.62
C GLY A 69 5.00 -8.97 -4.76
N LYS A 70 6.08 -9.64 -5.22
CA LYS A 70 7.39 -9.63 -4.54
C LYS A 70 7.92 -8.22 -4.28
N GLY A 71 7.83 -7.34 -5.29
CA GLY A 71 8.23 -5.93 -5.16
C GLY A 71 7.46 -5.21 -4.05
N SER A 72 6.16 -5.44 -3.94
CA SER A 72 5.32 -4.85 -2.90
C SER A 72 5.77 -5.18 -1.47
N HIS A 73 6.34 -6.37 -1.25
CA HIS A 73 6.85 -6.74 0.07
C HIS A 73 8.18 -6.04 0.39
N VAL A 74 9.00 -5.75 -0.63
CA VAL A 74 10.18 -4.89 -0.47
C VAL A 74 9.75 -3.46 -0.15
N GLU A 75 8.74 -2.94 -0.86
CA GLU A 75 8.14 -1.62 -0.60
C GLU A 75 7.56 -1.52 0.82
N LEU A 76 6.89 -2.58 1.31
CA LEU A 76 6.46 -2.68 2.71
C LEU A 76 7.62 -2.57 3.68
N GLY A 77 8.73 -3.28 3.43
CA GLY A 77 9.94 -3.18 4.25
C GLY A 77 10.49 -1.75 4.30
N ILE A 78 10.53 -1.06 3.14
CA ILE A 78 10.95 0.35 3.06
C ILE A 78 9.99 1.24 3.85
N ALA A 79 8.68 1.06 3.70
CA ALA A 79 7.67 1.85 4.41
C ALA A 79 7.81 1.70 5.94
N LEU A 80 7.94 0.47 6.43
CA LEU A 80 8.14 0.16 7.85
C LEU A 80 9.43 0.78 8.38
N ALA A 81 10.55 0.56 7.70
CA ALA A 81 11.86 1.10 8.09
C ALA A 81 11.88 2.64 8.11
N SER A 82 10.98 3.27 7.36
CA SER A 82 10.87 4.73 7.23
C SER A 82 9.79 5.34 8.11
N GLY A 83 9.22 4.55 9.05
CA GLY A 83 8.21 5.00 10.00
C GLY A 83 6.90 5.45 9.35
N LYS A 84 6.56 4.92 8.17
CA LYS A 84 5.29 5.22 7.51
C LYS A 84 4.16 4.51 8.25
N ARG A 85 3.00 5.15 8.31
CA ARG A 85 1.74 4.46 8.69
C ARG A 85 1.42 3.44 7.60
N VAL A 86 1.21 2.18 7.98
CA VAL A 86 0.96 1.08 7.04
C VAL A 86 -0.47 0.59 7.18
N TYR A 87 -1.21 0.61 6.08
CA TYR A 87 -2.52 -0.01 5.95
C TYR A 87 -2.43 -1.21 5.01
N MET A 88 -2.97 -2.35 5.44
CA MET A 88 -3.00 -3.56 4.63
C MET A 88 -4.44 -4.01 4.42
N TYR A 89 -4.84 -4.13 3.15
CA TYR A 89 -6.17 -4.58 2.75
C TYR A 89 -6.13 -6.05 2.31
N SER A 90 -7.08 -6.83 2.81
CA SER A 90 -7.43 -8.15 2.27
C SER A 90 -8.96 -8.28 2.18
N THR A 91 -9.43 -9.03 1.18
CA THR A 91 -10.85 -9.40 1.06
C THR A 91 -11.29 -10.39 2.12
N ASP A 92 -10.36 -11.25 2.55
CA ASP A 92 -10.60 -12.39 3.43
C ASP A 92 -9.62 -12.41 4.62
N GLU A 93 -9.88 -13.34 5.54
CA GLU A 93 -9.14 -13.48 6.79
C GLU A 93 -7.82 -14.28 6.64
N ASP A 94 -7.40 -14.65 5.42
CA ASP A 94 -6.15 -15.42 5.20
C ASP A 94 -4.90 -14.66 5.67
N ILE A 95 -4.99 -13.35 5.80
CA ILE A 95 -3.96 -12.49 6.42
C ILE A 95 -3.74 -12.77 7.92
N TYR A 96 -4.61 -13.55 8.55
CA TYR A 96 -4.46 -14.01 9.95
C TYR A 96 -4.05 -15.47 10.06
N HIS A 97 -4.16 -16.25 8.98
CA HIS A 97 -3.77 -17.66 8.98
C HIS A 97 -2.26 -17.81 8.94
N SER A 98 -1.69 -18.54 9.91
CA SER A 98 -0.23 -18.68 10.07
C SER A 98 0.48 -19.33 8.87
N GLU A 99 -0.26 -20.09 8.05
CA GLU A 99 0.28 -20.78 6.87
C GLU A 99 0.42 -19.84 5.65
N THR A 100 -0.36 -18.77 5.59
CA THR A 100 -0.47 -17.88 4.42
C THR A 100 -0.07 -16.43 4.72
N THR A 101 0.01 -16.05 6.00
CA THR A 101 0.47 -14.72 6.42
C THR A 101 1.99 -14.58 6.38
N ALA A 102 2.48 -13.34 6.49
CA ALA A 102 3.88 -13.03 6.65
C ALA A 102 4.13 -12.37 8.02
N THR A 103 5.27 -12.66 8.66
CA THR A 103 5.63 -12.15 9.99
C THR A 103 5.46 -10.62 10.10
N PHE A 104 5.88 -9.88 9.08
CA PHE A 104 5.79 -8.41 9.06
C PHE A 104 4.35 -7.88 9.04
N TYR A 105 3.34 -8.69 8.71
CA TYR A 105 1.92 -8.28 8.75
C TYR A 105 1.35 -8.19 10.16
N HIS A 106 2.10 -8.67 11.15
CA HIS A 106 1.70 -8.72 12.56
C HIS A 106 2.45 -7.70 13.42
N LEU A 107 3.24 -6.82 12.81
CA LEU A 107 3.83 -5.68 13.50
C LEU A 107 2.73 -4.69 13.92
N PRO A 108 2.84 -4.03 15.10
CA PRO A 108 1.83 -3.10 15.59
C PRO A 108 1.63 -1.89 14.65
N GLU A 109 2.64 -1.53 13.87
CA GLU A 109 2.58 -0.46 12.88
C GLU A 109 1.73 -0.81 11.65
N VAL A 110 1.40 -2.10 11.45
CA VAL A 110 0.61 -2.58 10.32
C VAL A 110 -0.85 -2.71 10.70
N LYS A 111 -1.66 -1.75 10.21
CA LYS A 111 -3.10 -1.77 10.38
C LYS A 111 -3.77 -2.61 9.29
N LYS A 112 -4.24 -3.79 9.68
CA LYS A 112 -5.00 -4.69 8.81
C LYS A 112 -6.46 -4.27 8.74
N LEU A 113 -6.97 -4.12 7.52
CA LEU A 113 -8.33 -3.73 7.22
C LEU A 113 -8.93 -4.82 6.32
N VAL A 114 -9.62 -5.78 6.93
CA VAL A 114 -10.21 -6.94 6.24
C VAL A 114 -11.70 -6.73 5.97
N GLY A 115 -12.14 -7.17 4.79
CA GLY A 115 -13.55 -7.26 4.42
C GLY A 115 -13.86 -6.58 3.09
N ALA A 116 -15.09 -6.06 2.98
CA ALA A 116 -15.57 -5.44 1.75
C ALA A 116 -14.72 -4.22 1.37
N PHE A 117 -14.42 -4.11 0.07
CA PHE A 117 -13.59 -3.04 -0.48
C PHE A 117 -14.14 -1.67 -0.08
N ASP A 118 -15.45 -1.43 -0.14
CA ASP A 118 -16.02 -0.12 0.20
C ASP A 118 -15.77 0.29 1.66
N CYS A 119 -15.91 -0.65 2.61
CA CYS A 119 -15.65 -0.39 4.02
C CYS A 119 -14.18 -0.04 4.32
N PHE A 120 -13.24 -0.48 3.47
CA PHE A 120 -11.81 -0.20 3.67
C PHE A 120 -11.50 1.30 3.57
N TRP A 121 -12.00 2.02 2.54
CA TRP A 121 -11.59 3.42 2.34
C TRP A 121 -12.22 4.32 3.38
N GLU A 122 -13.45 4.04 3.80
CA GLU A 122 -14.10 4.80 4.87
C GLU A 122 -13.27 4.73 6.15
N ARG A 123 -12.79 3.53 6.51
CA ARG A 123 -11.89 3.35 7.66
C ARG A 123 -10.56 4.05 7.46
N LEU A 124 -9.95 3.94 6.28
CA LEU A 124 -8.68 4.58 5.98
C LEU A 124 -8.77 6.12 6.05
N ILE A 125 -9.76 6.70 5.37
CA ILE A 125 -9.99 8.15 5.35
C ILE A 125 -10.27 8.63 6.78
N PHE A 126 -11.15 7.93 7.51
CA PHE A 126 -11.41 8.23 8.90
C PHE A 126 -10.13 8.27 9.73
N HIS A 127 -9.25 7.26 9.62
CA HIS A 127 -7.99 7.24 10.38
C HIS A 127 -7.03 8.38 10.03
N GLU A 128 -6.93 8.76 8.75
CA GLU A 128 -6.05 9.85 8.34
C GLU A 128 -6.65 11.22 8.69
N GLU A 129 -7.98 11.41 8.63
CA GLU A 129 -8.63 12.68 8.96
C GLU A 129 -8.70 12.96 10.47
N THR A 130 -8.97 11.94 11.30
CA THR A 130 -9.11 12.12 12.75
C THR A 130 -7.77 12.16 13.49
N ASN A 131 -6.66 11.86 12.79
CA ASN A 131 -5.34 11.76 13.39
C ASN A 131 -5.32 10.81 14.60
N GLU A 132 -6.23 9.83 14.65
CA GLU A 132 -6.22 8.73 15.62
C GLU A 132 -5.10 7.73 15.26
N GLY A 133 -3.87 8.23 15.26
CA GLY A 133 -2.62 7.48 15.28
C GLY A 133 -2.20 7.10 16.70
N GLY A 134 -3.14 7.03 17.64
CA GLY A 134 -2.89 6.66 19.02
C GLY A 134 -2.94 5.15 19.21
N ALA A 135 -1.74 4.57 19.31
CA ALA A 135 -1.38 3.38 20.08
C ALA A 135 -2.39 2.22 20.19
N PHE A 136 -2.02 1.07 19.62
CA PHE A 136 -2.16 -0.22 20.28
C PHE A 136 -0.88 -1.03 20.10
#